data_AF-A0A1C4K412-F1
#
_entry.id   AF-A0A1C4K412-F1
#
_cell.length_a   1.000
_cell.length_b   1.000
_cell.length_c   1.000
_cell.angle_alpha   90.00
_cell.angle_beta   90.00
_cell.angle_gamma   90.00
#
_symmetry.space_group_name_H-M   'P 1'
#
loop_
_entity.id
_entity.type
_entity.pdbx_description
1 polymer ?
#
loop_
_entity_poly.entity_id
_entity_poly.type
_entity_poly.pdbx_seq_one_letter_code
_entity_poly.pdbx_strand_id
1 'polypeptide(L)' 'MPERRIPWVGDQVRDRAAGQDGIVNDVRPDGTYVLRPLHDKFRRWTAPNADALEVTVPREERIRLRGTEP' A
#
# COMPACT_ATOMS: atom_id res chain seq x y z
N MET A 1 13.73 -14.53 10.15
CA MET A 1 13.57 -13.60 9.01
C MET A 1 12.11 -13.19 9.01
N PRO A 2 11.74 -11.90 9.18
CA PRO A 2 10.34 -11.54 9.04
C PRO A 2 9.94 -11.91 7.61
N GLU A 3 8.90 -12.73 7.48
CA GLU A 3 8.36 -13.11 6.18
C GLU A 3 8.04 -11.82 5.42
N ARG A 4 8.63 -11.63 4.23
CA ARG A 4 8.28 -10.48 3.39
C ARG A 4 6.82 -10.63 3.01
N ARG A 5 5.95 -9.89 3.68
CA ARG A 5 4.52 -9.90 3.42
C ARG A 5 4.30 -9.33 2.02
N ILE A 6 3.65 -10.11 1.16
CA ILE A 6 3.28 -9.67 -0.18
C ILE A 6 2.25 -8.53 0.00
N PRO A 7 2.49 -7.33 -0.54
CA PRO A 7 1.54 -6.23 -0.43
C PRO A 7 0.18 -6.62 -0.99
N TRP A 8 -0.90 -6.20 -0.32
CA TRP A 8 -2.26 -6.45 -0.77
C TRP A 8 -3.19 -5.25 -0.57
N VAL A 9 -4.35 -5.31 -1.22
CA VAL A 9 -5.37 -4.26 -1.18
C VAL A 9 -5.69 -3.86 0.26
N GLY A 10 -5.52 -2.57 0.54
CA GLY A 10 -5.72 -1.96 1.84
C GLY A 10 -4.45 -1.87 2.70
N ASP A 11 -3.32 -2.46 2.30
CA ASP A 11 -2.06 -2.24 2.99
C ASP A 11 -1.50 -0.85 2.69
N GLN A 12 -0.83 -0.25 3.67
CA GLN A 12 0.06 0.87 3.44
C GLN A 12 1.45 0.33 3.12
N VAL A 13 2.04 0.89 2.07
CA VAL A 13 3.35 0.52 1.56
C VAL A 13 4.22 1.74 1.37
N ARG A 14 5.53 1.55 1.54
CA ARG A 14 6.56 2.43 0.99
C ARG A 14 6.87 1.95 -0.42
N ASP A 15 6.65 2.82 -1.41
CA ASP A 15 7.13 2.60 -2.77
C ASP A 15 8.53 3.19 -2.91
N ARG A 16 9.54 2.32 -2.97
CA ARG A 16 10.94 2.73 -3.08
C ARG A 16 11.27 3.31 -4.46
N ALA A 17 10.54 2.95 -5.51
CA ALA A 17 10.76 3.45 -6.86
C ALA A 17 10.16 4.85 -7.03
N ALA A 18 8.97 5.09 -6.48
CA ALA A 18 8.31 6.40 -6.50
C ALA A 18 8.77 7.34 -5.37
N GLY A 19 9.51 6.82 -4.38
CA GLY A 19 10.02 7.59 -3.25
C GLY A 19 8.95 8.09 -2.27
N GLN A 20 7.76 7.48 -2.26
CA GLN A 20 6.62 7.96 -1.47
C GLN A 20 5.82 6.81 -0.84
N ASP A 21 5.04 7.14 0.19
CA ASP A 21 4.14 6.21 0.86
C ASP A 21 2.74 6.24 0.27
N GLY A 22 2.10 5.08 0.18
CA GLY A 22 0.79 4.92 -0.40
C GLY A 22 -0.01 3.76 0.19
N ILE A 23 -1.27 3.68 -0.20
CA ILE A 23 -2.15 2.55 0.12
C ILE A 23 -2.41 1.79 -1.17
N VAL A 24 -2.27 0.46 -1.13
CA VAL A 24 -2.72 -0.41 -2.22
C VAL A 24 -4.22 -0.28 -2.36
N ASN A 25 -4.66 0.34 -3.45
CA ASN A 25 -6.06 0.53 -3.76
C ASN A 25 -6.62 -0.66 -4.56
N ASP A 26 -5.79 -1.25 -5.42
CA ASP A 26 -6.17 -2.38 -6.26
C ASP A 26 -4.90 -3.16 -6.70
N VAL A 27 -5.07 -4.44 -7.05
CA VAL A 27 -4.03 -5.28 -7.66
C VAL A 27 -4.63 -5.88 -8.94
N ARG A 28 -4.07 -5.51 -10.08
CA ARG A 28 -4.56 -5.94 -11.39
C ARG A 28 -4.20 -7.41 -11.66
N PRO A 29 -4.92 -8.09 -12.56
CA PRO A 29 -4.64 -9.49 -12.92
C PRO A 29 -3.23 -9.74 -13.48
N ASP A 30 -2.59 -8.69 -14.03
CA ASP A 30 -1.22 -8.74 -14.55
C ASP A 30 -0.13 -8.56 -13.48
N GLY A 31 -0.52 -8.39 -12.20
CA GLY A 31 0.39 -8.13 -11.09
C GLY A 31 0.71 -6.65 -10.85
N THR A 32 0.14 -5.73 -11.64
CA THR A 32 0.32 -4.29 -11.42
C THR A 32 -0.45 -3.81 -10.19
N TYR A 33 0.23 -3.09 -9.32
CA TYR A 33 -0.34 -2.46 -8.13
C TYR A 33 -0.83 -1.06 -8.44
N VAL A 34 -2.06 -0.74 -8.07
CA VAL A 34 -2.60 0.62 -8.13
C VAL A 34 -2.56 1.21 -6.72
N LEU A 35 -1.81 2.30 -6.57
CA LEU A 35 -1.56 2.96 -5.29
C LEU A 35 -2.27 4.31 -5.24
N ARG A 36 -2.65 4.72 -4.04
CA ARG A 36 -3.10 6.08 -3.74
C ARG A 36 -2.26 6.70 -2.62
N PRO A 37 -1.98 8.02 -2.66
CA PRO A 37 -1.29 8.69 -1.57
C PRO A 37 -2.05 8.60 -0.25
N LEU A 38 -1.33 8.73 0.87
CA LEU A 38 -1.95 8.75 2.20
C LEU A 38 -2.83 9.99 2.43
N HIS A 39 -2.39 11.14 1.93
CA HIS A 39 -3.02 12.44 2.19
C HIS A 39 -3.83 13.00 1.02
N ASP A 40 -3.75 12.38 -0.17
CA ASP A 40 -4.48 12.81 -1.37
C ASP A 40 -5.20 11.60 -1.97
N LYS A 41 -6.54 11.62 -1.90
CA LYS A 41 -7.39 10.51 -2.38
C LYS A 41 -7.65 10.55 -3.89
N PHE A 42 -7.31 11.65 -4.57
CA PHE A 42 -7.65 11.87 -5.97
C PHE A 42 -6.53 11.46 -6.91
N ARG A 43 -5.28 11.48 -6.43
CA ARG A 43 -4.14 10.98 -7.19
C ARG A 43 -3.98 9.47 -7.06
N ARG A 44 -3.50 8.86 -8.13
CA ARG A 44 -3.11 7.45 -8.18
C ARG A 44 -1.84 7.31 -8.99
N TRP A 45 -1.04 6.30 -8.65
CA TRP A 45 0.07 5.85 -9.49
C TRP A 45 0.12 4.32 -9.49
N THR A 46 0.94 3.77 -10.37
CA THR A 46 1.07 2.32 -10.53
C THR A 46 2.49 1.87 -10.26
N ALA A 47 2.62 0.73 -9.58
CA ALA A 47 3.87 -0.02 -9.49
C ALA A 47 3.71 -1.32 -10.28
N PRO A 48 4.65 -1.66 -11.18
CA PRO A 48 4.49 -2.80 -12.09
C PRO A 48 4.55 -4.16 -11.39
N ASN A 49 5.15 -4.22 -10.21
CA ASN A 49 5.25 -5.42 -9.39
C ASN A 49 5.48 -5.05 -7.90
N ALA A 50 5.63 -6.06 -7.04
CA ALA A 50 5.83 -5.88 -5.61
C ALA A 50 7.30 -5.63 -5.20
N ASP A 51 8.27 -5.69 -6.11
CA ASP A 51 9.69 -5.72 -5.74
C ASP A 51 10.15 -4.46 -5.00
N ALA A 52 9.58 -3.31 -5.37
CA ALA A 52 9.87 -2.02 -4.77
C ALA A 52 8.89 -1.64 -3.65
N LEU A 53 7.90 -2.48 -3.37
CA LEU A 53 6.84 -2.22 -2.39
C LEU A 53 7.15 -2.92 -1.06
N GLU A 54 7.21 -2.12 -0.01
CA GLU A 54 7.42 -2.61 1.35
C GLU A 54 6.20 -2.29 2.20
N VAL A 55 5.52 -3.30 2.74
CA VAL A 55 4.39 -3.09 3.65
C VAL A 55 4.89 -2.42 4.94
N THR A 56 4.46 -1.19 5.18
CA THR A 56 4.79 -0.44 6.40
C THR A 56 3.70 -0.53 7.45
N VAL A 57 2.43 -0.58 7.03
CA VAL A 57 1.28 -0.77 7.93
C VAL A 57 0.27 -1.72 7.27
N PRO A 58 0.02 -2.91 7.83
CA PRO A 58 -1.00 -3.82 7.33
C PRO A 58 -2.41 -3.23 7.34
N ARG A 59 -3.27 -3.73 6.45
CA ARG A 59 -4.69 -3.37 6.41
C ARG A 59 -5.38 -3.52 7.76
N GLU A 60 -5.13 -4.62 8.48
CA GLU A 60 -5.78 -4.89 9.77
C GLU A 60 -5.45 -3.80 10.80
N GLU A 61 -4.19 -3.41 10.86
CA GLU A 61 -3.72 -2.35 11.75
C GLU A 61 -4.27 -0.98 11.34
N ARG A 62 -4.32 -0.69 10.03
CA ARG A 62 -4.95 0.55 9.52
C ARG A 62 -6.43 0.66 9.88
N ILE A 63 -7.17 -0.45 9.88
CA ILE A 63 -8.58 -0.46 10.29
C ILE A 63 -8.68 -0.21 11.79
N ARG A 64 -7.84 -0.85 12.61
CA ARG A 64 -7.79 -0.62 14.06
C ARG A 64 -7.51 0.86 14.37
N LEU A 65 -6.49 1.46 13.74
CA LEU A 65 -6.13 2.86 13.95
C LEU A 65 -7.26 3.83 13.57
N ARG A 66 -8.00 3.56 12.49
CA ARG A 66 -9.18 4.36 12.09
C ARG A 66 -10.37 4.24 13.04
N GLY A 67 -10.54 3.07 13.68
CA GLY A 67 -11.61 2.85 14.65
C GLY A 67 -11.32 3.43 16.05
N THR A 68 -10.14 4.02 16.25
CA THR A 68 -9.70 4.58 17.54
C THR A 68 -9.67 6.11 17.53
N GLU A 69 -10.22 6.77 16.51
CA GLU A 69 -10.47 8.22 16.53
C GLU A 69 -11.79 8.49 17.28
N PRO A 70 -11.79 9.27 18.39
CA PRO A 70 -13.00 9.59 19.15
C PRO A 70 -13.97 10.52 18.40
#